data_AF-A0A2D6GMN7-F1
#
_entry.id   AF-A0A2D6GMN7-F1
#
_cell.length_a   1.000
_cell.length_b   1.000
_cell.length_c   1.000
_cell.angle_alpha   90.00
_cell.angle_beta   90.00
_cell.angle_gamma   90.00
#
_symmetry.space_group_name_H-M   'P 1'
#
loop_
_entity.id
_entity.type
_entity.pdbx_description
1 polymer ?
#
loop_
_entity_poly.entity_id
_entity_poly.type
_entity_poly.pdbx_seq_one_letter_code
_entity_poly.pdbx_strand_id
1 'polypeptide(L)' 'NLENAKKFIDFALTADVQSRSAEVKSYQVPSNKNAISAPEAPDVSSIKLIDYNHSLYGSKAERTRLLKKWDTDVKVLPR' A
#
# COMPACT_ATOMS: atom_id res chain seq x y z
N ASN A 1 23.93 6.35 -3.83
CA ASN A 1 23.86 4.90 -3.48
C ASN A 1 22.82 4.14 -4.32
N LEU A 2 22.86 4.22 -5.66
CA LEU A 2 21.85 3.57 -6.51
C LEU A 2 21.94 2.04 -6.46
N GLU A 3 23.15 1.48 -6.44
CA GLU A 3 23.36 0.04 -6.38
C GLU A 3 22.71 -0.59 -5.13
N ASN A 4 22.93 0.02 -3.96
CA ASN A 4 22.32 -0.46 -2.71
C ASN A 4 20.80 -0.27 -2.70
N ALA A 5 20.28 0.77 -3.36
CA ALA A 5 18.84 0.94 -3.50
C ALA A 5 18.20 -0.21 -4.30
N LYS A 6 18.86 -0.67 -5.37
CA LYS A 6 18.40 -1.85 -6.14
C LYS A 6 18.41 -3.12 -5.29
N LYS A 7 19.52 -3.39 -4.61
CA LYS A 7 19.64 -4.54 -3.68
C LYS A 7 18.57 -4.53 -2.59
N PHE A 8 18.23 -3.34 -2.09
CA PHE A 8 17.19 -3.20 -1.08
C PHE A 8 15.80 -3.52 -1.63
N ILE A 9 15.48 -3.11 -2.86
CA ILE A 9 14.21 -3.47 -3.50
C ILE A 9 14.15 -4.98 -3.73
N ASP A 10 15.24 -5.59 -4.20
CA ASP A 10 15.31 -7.04 -4.38
C ASP A 10 15.05 -7.77 -3.06
N PHE A 11 15.72 -7.33 -1.98
CA PHE A 11 15.52 -7.83 -0.62
C PHE A 11 14.09 -7.64 -0.11
N ALA A 12 13.51 -6.44 -0.25
CA ALA A 12 12.18 -6.13 0.26
C ALA A 12 11.05 -6.92 -0.44
N LEU A 13 11.31 -7.43 -1.64
CA LEU A 13 10.35 -8.20 -2.43
C LEU A 13 10.48 -9.72 -2.26
N THR A 14 11.45 -10.21 -1.50
CA THR A 14 11.59 -11.67 -1.26
C THR A 14 10.50 -12.18 -0.31
N ALA A 15 10.11 -13.44 -0.51
CA ALA A 15 9.03 -14.06 0.24
C ALA A 15 9.36 -14.22 1.73
N ASP A 16 10.61 -14.57 2.06
CA ASP A 16 11.09 -14.68 3.44
C ASP A 16 11.01 -13.33 4.17
N VAL A 17 11.44 -12.25 3.53
CA VAL A 17 11.41 -10.91 4.12
C VAL A 17 9.98 -10.42 4.34
N GLN A 18 9.09 -10.60 3.36
CA GLN A 18 7.68 -10.23 3.51
C GLN A 18 6.96 -11.08 4.57
N SER A 19 7.34 -12.34 4.76
CA SER A 19 6.73 -13.22 5.79
C SER A 19 7.05 -12.76 7.22
N ARG A 20 8.08 -11.93 7.41
CA ARG A 20 8.53 -11.45 8.73
C ARG A 20 7.74 -10.25 9.24
N SER A 21 6.85 -9.67 8.45
CA SER A 21 6.03 -8.53 8.88
C SER A 21 5.24 -8.81 10.18
N ALA A 22 4.81 -10.07 10.38
CA ALA A 22 4.12 -10.48 11.60
C ALA A 22 4.99 -10.39 12.87
N GLU A 23 6.31 -10.60 12.77
CA GLU A 23 7.26 -10.51 13.89
C GLU A 23 7.24 -9.12 14.55
N VAL A 24 6.90 -8.11 13.76
CA VAL A 24 6.85 -6.70 14.16
C VAL A 24 5.41 -6.14 14.20
N LYS A 25 4.41 -7.02 14.30
CA LYS A 25 2.97 -6.66 14.35
C LYS A 25 2.50 -5.83 13.15
N SER A 26 3.03 -6.15 11.98
CA SER A 26 2.67 -5.53 10.71
C SER A 26 1.84 -6.52 9.88
N TYR A 27 0.57 -6.21 9.65
CA TYR A 27 -0.45 -7.15 9.15
C TYR A 27 -1.00 -6.80 7.76
N GLN A 28 -0.15 -6.23 6.90
CA GLN A 28 -0.49 -6.02 5.50
C GLN A 28 -0.51 -7.34 4.75
N VAL A 29 -1.21 -7.36 3.62
CA VAL A 29 -1.21 -8.51 2.70
C VAL A 29 0.09 -8.47 1.89
N PRO A 30 0.92 -9.53 1.91
CA PRO A 30 2.13 -9.60 1.11
C PRO A 30 1.83 -9.51 -0.40
N SER A 31 2.69 -8.84 -1.16
CA SER A 31 2.58 -8.79 -2.62
C SER A 31 3.23 -10.01 -3.28
N ASN A 32 4.18 -10.67 -2.60
CA ASN A 32 4.77 -11.91 -3.06
C ASN A 32 3.87 -13.09 -2.69
N LYS A 33 3.32 -13.78 -3.71
CA LYS A 33 2.40 -14.92 -3.54
C LYS A 33 2.97 -16.11 -2.75
N ASN A 34 4.29 -16.20 -2.60
CA ASN A 34 4.96 -17.27 -1.88
C ASN A 34 5.24 -16.89 -0.40
N ALA A 35 4.92 -15.66 0.01
CA ALA A 35 5.09 -15.23 1.39
C ALA A 35 3.98 -15.80 2.29
N ILE A 36 4.30 -16.00 3.57
CA ILE A 36 3.35 -16.41 4.59
C ILE A 36 2.63 -15.15 5.09
N SER A 37 1.33 -15.08 4.85
CA SER A 37 0.49 -14.00 5.37
C SER A 37 0.14 -14.26 6.84
N ALA A 38 0.15 -13.20 7.66
CA ALA A 38 -0.29 -13.29 9.04
C ALA A 38 -1.79 -13.63 9.12
N PRO A 39 -2.25 -14.41 10.11
CA PRO A 39 -3.69 -14.67 10.32
C PRO A 39 -4.52 -13.40 10.54
N GLU A 40 -3.91 -12.33 11.06
CA GLU A 40 -4.54 -11.03 11.28
C GLU A 40 -4.61 -10.17 10.01
N ALA A 41 -3.87 -10.51 8.96
CA ALA A 41 -3.96 -9.81 7.69
C ALA A 41 -5.29 -10.13 6.98
N PRO A 42 -5.87 -9.18 6.24
CA PRO A 42 -7.17 -9.40 5.60
C PRO A 42 -7.08 -10.45 4.48
N ASP A 43 -8.05 -11.35 4.44
CA ASP A 43 -8.24 -12.24 3.29
C ASP A 43 -8.87 -11.48 2.13
N VAL A 44 -8.04 -11.05 1.18
CA VAL A 44 -8.48 -10.30 0.00
C VAL A 44 -9.43 -11.07 -0.90
N SER A 45 -9.45 -12.40 -0.85
CA SER A 45 -10.37 -13.22 -1.66
C SER A 45 -11.82 -13.13 -1.17
N SER A 46 -12.00 -12.77 0.10
CA SER A 46 -13.31 -12.58 0.72
C SER A 46 -13.87 -11.16 0.57
N ILE A 47 -13.08 -10.22 0.04
CA ILE A 47 -13.40 -8.79 0.02
C ILE A 47 -13.75 -8.35 -1.40
N LYS A 48 -14.87 -7.63 -1.55
CA LYS A 48 -15.22 -6.95 -2.81
C LYS A 48 -14.33 -5.71 -2.99
N LEU A 49 -13.25 -5.87 -3.74
CA LEU A 49 -12.31 -4.80 -4.07
C LEU A 49 -12.66 -4.12 -5.40
N ILE A 50 -12.37 -2.83 -5.51
CA ILE A 50 -12.35 -2.13 -6.79
C ILE A 50 -11.02 -2.38 -7.50
N ASP A 51 -11.00 -2.26 -8.82
CA ASP A 51 -9.76 -2.18 -9.58
C ASP A 51 -9.15 -0.78 -9.43
N TYR A 52 -8.27 -0.62 -8.44
CA TYR A 52 -7.74 0.69 -8.08
C TYR A 52 -6.76 1.20 -9.14
N ASN A 53 -7.11 2.30 -9.81
CA ASN A 53 -6.26 2.90 -10.83
C ASN A 53 -5.08 3.68 -10.22
N HIS A 54 -3.99 2.98 -9.93
CA HIS A 54 -2.76 3.56 -9.36
C HIS A 54 -2.12 4.63 -10.26
N SER A 55 -2.22 4.50 -11.59
CA SER A 55 -1.65 5.47 -12.53
C SER A 55 -2.37 6.82 -12.45
N LEU A 56 -3.69 6.81 -12.37
CA LEU A 56 -4.49 8.03 -12.23
C LEU A 56 -4.26 8.66 -10.86
N TYR A 57 -4.53 7.93 -9.78
CA TYR A 57 -4.52 8.48 -8.42
C TYR A 57 -3.12 8.68 -7.83
N GLY A 58 -2.10 8.05 -8.42
CA GLY A 58 -0.69 8.31 -8.12
C GLY A 58 -0.11 9.51 -8.88
N SER A 59 -0.84 10.09 -9.82
CA SER A 59 -0.37 11.25 -10.58
C SER A 59 -0.36 12.52 -9.73
N LYS A 60 0.63 13.40 -9.97
CA LYS A 60 0.71 14.71 -9.28
C LYS A 60 -0.55 15.55 -9.52
N ALA A 61 -1.04 15.57 -10.76
CA ALA A 61 -2.20 16.35 -11.14
C ALA A 61 -3.46 15.94 -10.36
N GLU A 62 -3.75 14.63 -10.35
CA GLU A 62 -4.95 14.13 -9.68
C GLU A 62 -4.84 14.24 -8.16
N ARG A 63 -3.66 13.93 -7.59
CA ARG A 63 -3.41 14.13 -6.15
C ARG A 63 -3.64 15.58 -5.73
N THR A 64 -3.08 16.55 -6.47
CA THR A 64 -3.26 17.98 -6.15
C THR A 64 -4.73 18.40 -6.26
N ARG A 65 -5.45 17.93 -7.30
CA ARG A 65 -6.87 18.24 -7.50
C ARG A 65 -7.73 17.72 -6.35
N LEU A 66 -7.54 16.46 -5.96
CA LEU A 66 -8.31 15.82 -4.89
C LEU A 66 -8.07 16.47 -3.52
N LEU A 67 -6.82 16.77 -3.18
CA LEU A 67 -6.50 17.45 -1.91
C LEU A 67 -7.12 18.84 -1.85
N LYS A 68 -7.00 19.64 -2.92
CA LYS A 68 -7.63 20.97 -2.98
C LYS A 68 -9.15 20.89 -2.80
N LYS A 69 -9.79 19.90 -3.43
CA LYS A 69 -11.23 19.67 -3.29
C LYS A 69 -11.60 19.32 -1.86
N TRP A 70 -10.83 18.45 -1.19
CA TRP A 70 -11.06 18.13 0.23
C TRP A 70 -10.94 19.37 1.12
N ASP A 71 -9.88 20.16 0.96
CA ASP A 71 -9.65 21.37 1.74
C ASP A 71 -10.75 22.42 1.54
N THR A 72 -11.31 22.53 0.33
CA THR A 72 -12.30 23.56 -0.02
C THR A 72 -13.73 23.14 0.31
N ASP A 73 -14.07 21.87 0.06
CA ASP A 73 -15.47 21.43 0.05
C ASP A 73 -15.83 20.63 1.32
N VAL A 74 -14.86 19.92 1.92
CA VAL A 74 -15.13 18.97 3.01
C VAL A 74 -14.63 19.49 4.35
N LYS A 75 -13.38 19.93 4.42
CA LYS A 75 -12.74 20.36 5.67
C LYS A 75 -13.46 21.52 6.37
N VAL A 76 -14.08 22.39 5.58
CA VAL A 76 -14.76 23.61 6.07
C VAL A 76 -16.18 23.35 6.60
N LEU A 77 -16.69 22.13 6.47
CA LEU A 77 -18.04 21.80 6.96
C LEU A 77 -18.11 21.85 8.50
N PRO A 78 -19.24 22.29 9.07
CA PRO A 78 -19.46 22.25 10.52
C PRO A 78 -19.35 20.84 11.10
N ARG A 79 -18.90 20.73 12.36
CA ARG A 79 -18.78 19.47 13.10
C ARG A 79 -19.89 19.30 14.11
#